data_AF-A0ABD1ZDP6-F1
#
_entry.id   AF-A0ABD1ZDP6-F1
#
_cell.length_a   1.000
_cell.length_b   1.000
_cell.length_c   1.000
_cell.angle_alpha   90.00
_cell.angle_beta   90.00
_cell.angle_gamma   90.00
#
_symmetry.space_group_name_H-M   'P 1'
#
loop_
_entity.id
_entity.type
_entity.pdbx_description
1 polymer ?
#
loop_
_entity_poly.entity_id
_entity_poly.type
_entity_poly.pdbx_seq_one_letter_code
_entity_poly.pdbx_strand_id
1 'polypeptide(L)'
;MFYVNTFWFTKASELMARYDKTNHAEEPMIKITRLWKSICLDLHDEDMQGNLPAWIFMPIHGKKHWSLAIIRIHNNVAMLAHLDSFRGHDPEAIFHVFKTILCLIMPIDPALIMTAIMNVEQQQDGHSCGKHVLQMLAGAARKESDRLDVLRMRGLLDI
;
A
#
# COMPACT_ATOMS: atom_id res chain seq x y z
N MET A 1 -7.75 -6.69 -6.32
CA MET A 1 -6.57 -6.65 -5.43
C MET A 1 -5.35 -6.44 -6.31
N PHE A 2 -4.45 -5.52 -5.94
CA PHE A 2 -3.25 -5.19 -6.71
C PHE A 2 -1.99 -5.37 -5.87
N TYR A 3 -0.98 -6.01 -6.45
CA TYR A 3 0.30 -6.26 -5.78
C TYR A 3 1.38 -5.39 -6.39
N VAL A 4 2.03 -4.60 -5.55
CA VAL A 4 3.16 -3.78 -5.95
C VAL A 4 4.45 -4.55 -5.71
N ASN A 5 5.42 -4.39 -6.60
CA ASN A 5 6.74 -4.98 -6.39
C ASN A 5 7.44 -4.38 -5.16
N THR A 6 8.40 -5.14 -4.63
CA THR A 6 9.11 -4.86 -3.38
C THR A 6 10.04 -3.63 -3.46
N PHE A 7 10.42 -3.21 -4.67
CA PHE A 7 11.32 -2.09 -4.91
C PHE A 7 10.62 -0.73 -4.84
N TRP A 8 9.29 -0.71 -4.99
CA TRP A 8 8.52 0.52 -5.10
C TRP A 8 8.68 1.39 -3.86
N PHE A 9 8.46 0.83 -2.66
CA PHE A 9 8.52 1.60 -1.41
C PHE A 9 9.92 2.14 -1.13
N THR A 10 10.95 1.34 -1.37
CA THR A 10 12.35 1.77 -1.25
C THR A 10 12.61 2.96 -2.16
N LYS A 11 12.16 2.89 -3.41
CA LYS A 11 12.37 3.99 -4.35
C LYS A 11 11.58 5.24 -3.99
N ALA A 12 10.33 5.08 -3.57
CA ALA A 12 9.47 6.17 -3.12
C ALA A 12 10.08 6.88 -1.90
N SER A 13 10.57 6.11 -0.92
CA SER A 13 11.23 6.65 0.28
C SER A 13 12.50 7.44 -0.04
N GLU A 14 13.33 6.95 -0.97
CA GLU A 14 14.51 7.70 -1.44
C GLU A 14 14.14 9.03 -2.10
N LEU A 15 13.08 9.04 -2.91
CA LEU A 15 12.62 10.25 -3.59
C LEU A 15 12.00 11.23 -2.61
N MET A 16 11.23 10.75 -1.62
CA MET A 16 10.68 11.57 -0.55
C MET A 16 11.78 12.23 0.28
N ALA A 17 12.80 11.48 0.67
CA ALA A 17 13.94 12.04 1.40
C ALA A 17 14.69 13.13 0.59
N ARG A 18 14.69 13.06 -0.75
CA ARG A 18 15.23 14.12 -1.62
C ARG A 18 14.29 15.30 -1.74
N TYR A 19 12.99 15.05 -1.86
CA TYR A 19 11.95 16.08 -1.92
C TYR A 19 12.03 16.99 -0.69
N ASP A 20 12.11 16.42 0.51
CA ASP A 20 12.21 17.19 1.75
C ASP A 20 13.54 17.97 1.84
N LYS A 21 14.67 17.35 1.48
CA LYS A 21 15.99 18.00 1.50
C LYS A 21 16.14 19.14 0.50
N THR A 22 15.40 19.10 -0.60
CA THR A 22 15.47 20.10 -1.67
C THR A 22 14.43 21.21 -1.51
N ASN A 23 13.82 21.32 -0.32
CA ASN A 23 12.74 22.25 -0.04
C ASN A 23 11.62 22.15 -1.07
N HIS A 24 11.18 20.92 -1.32
CA HIS A 24 10.04 20.60 -2.20
C HIS A 24 10.28 20.91 -3.68
N ALA A 25 11.50 20.66 -4.18
CA ALA A 25 11.80 20.83 -5.61
C ALA A 25 10.90 19.95 -6.50
N GLU A 26 10.66 20.44 -7.71
CA GLU A 26 9.74 19.81 -8.67
C GLU A 26 10.24 18.44 -9.20
N GLU A 27 11.56 18.28 -9.36
CA GLU A 27 12.15 17.07 -9.96
C GLU A 27 11.85 15.77 -9.16
N PRO A 28 12.07 15.71 -7.83
CA PRO A 28 11.61 14.57 -7.02
C PRO A 28 10.11 14.30 -7.17
N MET A 29 9.29 15.35 -7.18
CA MET A 29 7.83 15.23 -7.30
C MET A 29 7.43 14.61 -8.65
N ILE A 30 8.02 15.04 -9.76
CA ILE A 30 7.79 14.43 -11.09
C ILE A 30 8.11 12.93 -11.07
N LYS A 31 9.22 12.53 -10.41
CA LYS A 31 9.62 11.12 -10.33
C LYS A 31 8.65 10.29 -9.47
N ILE A 32 8.18 10.83 -8.35
CA ILE A 32 7.19 10.19 -7.48
C ILE A 32 5.86 10.04 -8.22
N THR A 33 5.41 11.08 -8.92
CA THR A 33 4.20 11.02 -9.76
C THR A 33 4.29 9.95 -10.84
N ARG A 34 5.44 9.82 -11.52
CA ARG A 34 5.66 8.74 -12.51
C ARG A 34 5.62 7.35 -11.86
N LEU A 35 6.24 7.22 -10.69
CA LEU A 35 6.27 5.98 -9.92
C LEU A 35 4.88 5.58 -9.40
N TRP A 36 4.02 6.54 -9.06
CA TRP A 36 2.62 6.28 -8.71
C TRP A 36 1.77 5.94 -9.95
N LYS A 37 1.97 6.65 -11.06
CA LYS A 37 1.27 6.36 -12.31
C LYS A 37 1.48 4.92 -12.80
N SER A 38 2.65 4.31 -12.55
CA SER A 38 2.84 2.89 -12.89
C SER A 38 1.93 1.96 -12.07
N ILE A 39 1.55 2.34 -10.84
CA ILE A 39 0.53 1.62 -10.07
C ILE A 39 -0.86 1.87 -10.69
N CYS A 40 -1.19 3.13 -11.00
CA CYS A 40 -2.50 3.48 -11.55
C CYS A 40 -2.79 2.88 -12.94
N LEU A 41 -1.77 2.76 -13.80
CA LEU A 41 -1.90 2.13 -15.11
C LEU A 41 -2.33 0.67 -14.99
N ASP A 42 -1.82 -0.05 -13.99
CA ASP A 42 -2.20 -1.44 -13.77
C ASP A 42 -3.55 -1.59 -13.02
N LEU A 43 -4.09 -0.49 -12.48
CA LEU A 43 -5.34 -0.45 -11.73
C LEU A 43 -6.58 -0.13 -12.59
N HIS A 44 -6.46 -0.15 -13.93
CA HIS A 44 -7.52 0.17 -14.90
C HIS A 44 -8.96 -0.10 -14.42
N ASP A 45 -9.62 0.99 -14.01
CA ASP A 45 -11.05 1.24 -14.16
C ASP A 45 -11.16 2.77 -14.38
N GLU A 46 -11.98 3.20 -15.32
CA GLU A 46 -11.92 4.49 -16.02
C GLU A 46 -12.18 5.74 -15.16
N ASP A 47 -12.30 5.60 -13.84
CA ASP A 47 -12.57 6.71 -12.92
C ASP A 47 -11.31 7.14 -12.16
N MET A 48 -10.49 7.96 -12.82
CA MET A 48 -9.53 8.89 -12.18
C MET A 48 -10.21 9.95 -11.27
N GLN A 49 -11.48 9.73 -10.90
CA GLN A 49 -12.33 10.56 -10.04
C GLN A 49 -12.42 10.06 -8.59
N GLY A 50 -11.54 9.12 -8.17
CA GLY A 50 -11.42 8.71 -6.76
C GLY A 50 -12.06 7.36 -6.41
N ASN A 51 -12.40 6.53 -7.40
CA ASN A 51 -12.95 5.19 -7.21
C ASN A 51 -11.96 4.11 -7.63
N LEU A 52 -10.93 3.86 -6.80
CA LEU A 52 -10.07 2.69 -6.93
C LEU A 52 -10.60 1.59 -5.99
N PRO A 53 -11.51 0.69 -6.43
CA PRO A 53 -12.05 -0.37 -5.55
C PRO A 53 -10.99 -1.38 -5.10
N ALA A 54 -9.75 -1.28 -5.60
CA ALA A 54 -8.67 -2.20 -5.31
C ALA A 54 -7.95 -1.89 -4.00
N TRP A 55 -7.83 -2.92 -3.17
CA TRP A 55 -6.81 -3.02 -2.15
C TRP A 55 -5.44 -3.15 -2.80
N ILE A 56 -4.52 -2.25 -2.45
CA ILE A 56 -3.14 -2.21 -2.93
C ILE A 56 -2.23 -2.77 -1.84
N PHE A 57 -1.55 -3.86 -2.14
CA PHE A 57 -0.64 -4.55 -1.23
C PHE A 57 0.80 -4.21 -1.62
N MET A 58 1.53 -3.61 -0.69
CA MET A 58 2.90 -3.13 -0.91
C MET A 58 3.85 -3.80 0.09
N PRO A 59 4.58 -4.86 -0.32
CA PRO A 59 5.65 -5.40 0.49
C PRO A 59 6.72 -4.33 0.70
N ILE A 60 7.16 -4.18 1.94
CA ILE A 60 8.20 -3.23 2.35
C ILE A 60 9.42 -4.04 2.78
N HIS A 61 10.55 -3.79 2.14
CA HIS A 61 11.82 -4.38 2.49
C HIS A 61 12.86 -3.31 2.82
N GLY A 62 13.35 -3.32 4.06
CA GLY A 62 14.34 -2.36 4.54
C GLY A 62 15.11 -2.94 5.73
N LYS A 63 16.38 -2.56 5.89
CA LYS A 63 17.24 -3.01 7.02
C LYS A 63 17.24 -4.54 7.25
N LYS A 64 17.17 -5.34 6.17
CA LYS A 64 17.08 -6.82 6.18
C LYS A 64 15.78 -7.37 6.80
N HIS A 65 14.73 -6.56 6.84
CA HIS A 65 13.43 -6.90 7.41
C HIS A 65 12.31 -6.69 6.40
N TRP A 66 11.28 -7.54 6.48
CA TRP A 66 10.10 -7.50 5.62
C TRP A 66 8.87 -7.15 6.43
N SER A 67 8.05 -6.25 5.90
CA SER A 67 6.71 -5.96 6.40
C SER A 67 5.77 -5.71 5.23
N LEU A 68 4.50 -5.44 5.51
CA LEU A 68 3.49 -5.21 4.49
C LEU A 68 2.74 -3.92 4.79
N ALA A 69 2.62 -3.04 3.81
CA ALA A 69 1.63 -1.97 3.83
C ALA A 69 0.44 -2.35 2.94
N ILE A 70 -0.76 -1.98 3.37
CA ILE A 70 -2.00 -2.12 2.60
C ILE A 70 -2.61 -0.73 2.47
N ILE A 71 -2.92 -0.35 1.23
CA ILE A 71 -3.56 0.93 0.92
C ILE A 71 -4.93 0.64 0.31
N ARG A 72 -5.95 1.37 0.76
CA ARG A 72 -7.27 1.40 0.12
C ARG A 72 -7.67 2.85 -0.06
N ILE A 73 -8.16 3.21 -1.25
CA ILE A 73 -8.63 4.56 -1.57
C ILE A 73 -10.05 4.44 -2.12
N HIS A 74 -11.00 5.16 -1.53
CA HIS A 74 -12.39 5.16 -2.00
C HIS A 74 -13.04 6.50 -1.70
N ASN A 75 -13.66 7.14 -2.70
CA ASN A 75 -14.31 8.44 -2.57
C ASN A 75 -13.41 9.50 -1.87
N ASN A 76 -12.15 9.60 -2.29
CA ASN A 76 -11.14 10.50 -1.70
C ASN A 76 -10.83 10.24 -0.21
N VAL A 77 -11.22 9.10 0.34
CA VAL A 77 -10.81 8.63 1.67
C VAL A 77 -9.74 7.55 1.49
N ALA A 78 -8.64 7.67 2.22
CA ALA A 78 -7.58 6.68 2.21
C ALA A 78 -7.45 5.96 3.55
N MET A 79 -7.22 4.66 3.49
CA MET A 79 -6.83 3.85 4.63
C MET A 79 -5.45 3.25 4.35
N LEU A 80 -4.55 3.45 5.30
CA LEU A 80 -3.19 2.91 5.31
C LEU A 80 -3.07 1.94 6.49
N ALA A 81 -2.80 0.67 6.21
CA ALA A 81 -2.53 -0.31 7.23
C ALA A 81 -1.08 -0.81 7.12
N HIS A 82 -0.42 -1.01 8.26
CA HIS A 82 0.92 -1.61 8.33
C HIS A 82 0.87 -2.91 9.13
N LEU A 83 1.50 -3.95 8.61
CA LEU A 83 1.57 -5.28 9.19
C LEU A 83 3.04 -5.68 9.30
N ASP A 84 3.48 -5.92 10.53
CA ASP A 84 4.87 -6.28 10.82
C ASP A 84 4.91 -7.39 11.89
N SER A 85 5.38 -8.56 11.49
CA SER A 85 5.50 -9.75 12.36
C SER A 85 6.63 -9.65 13.37
N PHE A 86 7.54 -8.67 13.24
CA PHE A 86 8.70 -8.49 14.12
C PHE A 86 8.80 -7.10 14.74
N ARG A 87 7.97 -6.15 14.28
CA ARG A 87 8.04 -4.72 14.66
C ARG A 87 9.41 -4.10 14.36
N GLY A 88 10.04 -4.53 13.27
CA GLY A 88 11.36 -4.06 12.85
C GLY A 88 11.33 -2.74 12.07
N HIS A 89 10.18 -2.38 11.51
CA HIS A 89 9.99 -1.07 10.87
C HIS A 89 9.25 -0.09 11.76
N ASP A 90 9.58 1.19 11.61
CA ASP A 90 8.85 2.30 12.21
C ASP A 90 7.58 2.59 11.36
N PRO A 91 6.38 2.31 11.89
CA PRO A 91 5.14 2.52 11.15
C PRO A 91 4.90 4.00 10.84
N GLU A 92 5.32 4.93 11.70
CA GLU A 92 5.08 6.36 11.49
C GLU A 92 5.89 6.89 10.31
N ALA A 93 7.14 6.45 10.16
CA ALA A 93 7.96 6.76 8.99
C ALA A 93 7.33 6.22 7.70
N ILE A 94 6.77 5.01 7.73
CA ILE A 94 6.08 4.40 6.58
C ILE A 94 4.82 5.20 6.23
N PHE A 95 3.98 5.49 7.22
CA PHE A 95 2.75 6.26 7.01
C PHE A 95 3.02 7.67 6.53
N HIS A 96 4.08 8.32 7.01
CA HIS A 96 4.47 9.64 6.54
C HIS A 96 4.78 9.62 5.03
N VAL A 97 5.59 8.66 4.56
CA VAL A 97 5.88 8.52 3.12
C VAL A 97 4.60 8.36 2.31
N PHE A 98 3.70 7.46 2.71
CA PHE A 98 2.46 7.24 1.97
C PHE A 98 1.50 8.42 2.03
N LYS A 99 1.30 9.05 3.20
CA LYS A 99 0.46 10.24 3.35
C LYS A 99 0.93 11.34 2.41
N THR A 100 2.22 11.64 2.42
CA THR A 100 2.77 12.70 1.57
C THR A 100 2.57 12.39 0.10
N ILE A 101 2.84 11.15 -0.33
CA ILE A 101 2.62 10.73 -1.73
C ILE A 101 1.15 10.85 -2.12
N LEU A 102 0.23 10.36 -1.28
CA LEU A 102 -1.20 10.43 -1.54
C LEU A 102 -1.68 11.87 -1.64
N CYS A 103 -1.28 12.75 -0.72
CA CYS A 103 -1.67 14.17 -0.76
C CYS A 103 -1.04 14.93 -1.95
N LEU A 104 0.15 14.53 -2.41
CA LEU A 104 0.82 15.18 -3.54
C LEU A 104 0.19 14.79 -4.88
N ILE A 105 -0.25 13.53 -5.01
CA ILE A 105 -0.64 12.96 -6.31
C ILE A 105 -2.15 12.82 -6.44
N MET A 106 -2.84 12.58 -5.34
CA MET A 106 -4.29 12.47 -5.27
C MET A 106 -4.86 13.71 -4.58
N PRO A 107 -6.05 14.21 -4.98
CA PRO A 107 -6.73 15.30 -4.29
C PRO A 107 -7.39 14.82 -2.98
N ILE A 108 -6.64 14.10 -2.14
CA ILE A 108 -7.11 13.57 -0.85
C ILE A 108 -6.73 14.56 0.25
N ASP A 109 -7.72 14.99 1.01
CA ASP A 109 -7.49 15.78 2.22
C ASP A 109 -6.70 14.92 3.24
N PRO A 110 -5.58 15.42 3.81
CA PRO A 110 -4.82 14.71 4.85
C PRO A 110 -5.68 14.22 6.03
N ALA A 111 -6.76 14.94 6.38
CA ALA A 111 -7.69 14.55 7.44
C ALA A 111 -8.51 13.30 7.11
N LEU A 112 -8.61 12.94 5.83
CA LEU A 112 -9.31 11.74 5.34
C LEU A 112 -8.36 10.55 5.16
N ILE A 113 -7.12 10.64 5.65
CA ILE A 113 -6.16 9.53 5.63
C ILE A 113 -6.10 8.86 7.01
N MET A 114 -6.73 7.70 7.12
CA MET A 114 -6.69 6.87 8.31
C MET A 114 -5.47 5.95 8.30
N THR A 115 -4.82 5.78 9.46
CA THR A 115 -3.67 4.90 9.64
C THR A 115 -3.96 3.83 10.68
N ALA A 116 -3.54 2.59 10.43
CA ALA A 116 -3.74 1.47 11.34
C ALA A 116 -2.49 0.58 11.41
N ILE A 117 -2.01 0.32 12.63
CA ILE A 117 -1.02 -0.73 12.88
C ILE A 117 -1.79 -2.01 13.18
N MET A 118 -1.65 -3.02 12.33
CA MET A 118 -2.39 -4.26 12.47
C MET A 118 -1.64 -5.24 13.35
N ASN A 119 -2.35 -5.83 14.31
CA ASN A 119 -1.83 -6.95 15.06
C ASN A 119 -1.79 -8.18 14.18
N VAL A 120 -0.59 -8.72 13.97
CA VAL A 120 -0.36 -9.99 13.27
C VAL A 120 0.38 -10.96 14.18
N GLU A 121 0.29 -12.24 13.86
CA GLU A 121 1.08 -13.28 14.52
C GLU A 121 2.56 -12.88 14.48
N GLN A 122 3.16 -12.82 15.67
CA GLN A 122 4.55 -12.38 15.80
C GLN A 122 5.46 -13.56 15.48
N GLN A 123 6.44 -13.31 14.61
CA GLN A 123 7.45 -14.29 14.28
C GLN A 123 8.33 -14.57 15.49
N GLN A 124 8.76 -15.82 15.64
CA GLN A 124 9.61 -16.25 16.75
C GLN A 124 11.11 -16.19 16.40
N ASP A 125 11.44 -16.02 15.12
CA ASP A 125 12.81 -15.99 14.60
C ASP A 125 13.09 -14.71 13.80
N GLY A 126 14.37 -14.37 13.61
CA GLY A 126 14.79 -13.13 12.93
C GLY A 126 14.80 -13.18 11.40
N HIS A 127 14.41 -14.29 10.76
CA HIS A 127 14.62 -14.53 9.33
C HIS A 127 13.34 -14.89 8.56
N SER A 128 12.24 -15.16 9.25
CA SER A 128 10.97 -15.58 8.66
C SER A 128 10.03 -14.43 8.30
N CYS A 129 10.45 -13.17 8.42
CA CYS A 129 9.61 -12.01 8.09
C CYS A 129 9.10 -12.02 6.65
N GLY A 130 9.93 -12.43 5.69
CA GLY A 130 9.49 -12.60 4.30
C GLY A 130 8.41 -13.67 4.13
N LYS A 131 8.53 -14.80 4.86
CA LYS A 131 7.50 -15.86 4.87
C LYS A 131 6.18 -15.37 5.46
N HIS A 132 6.23 -14.60 6.54
CA HIS A 132 5.02 -14.02 7.15
C HIS A 132 4.32 -13.05 6.19
N VAL A 133 5.06 -12.20 5.47
CA VAL A 133 4.48 -11.34 4.41
C VAL A 133 3.78 -12.17 3.34
N LEU A 134 4.40 -13.25 2.84
CA LEU A 134 3.77 -14.14 1.87
C LEU A 134 2.51 -14.81 2.42
N GLN A 135 2.51 -15.24 3.69
CA GLN A 135 1.34 -15.81 4.34
C GLN A 135 0.19 -14.79 4.48
N MET A 136 0.51 -13.54 4.81
CA MET A 136 -0.47 -12.44 4.86
C MET A 136 -1.11 -12.18 3.49
N LEU A 137 -0.29 -12.10 2.44
CA LEU A 137 -0.77 -11.91 1.06
C LEU A 137 -1.62 -13.09 0.59
N ALA A 138 -1.17 -14.33 0.83
CA ALA A 138 -1.93 -15.52 0.49
C ALA A 138 -3.26 -15.61 1.27
N GLY A 139 -3.27 -15.19 2.54
CA GLY A 139 -4.47 -15.10 3.35
C GLY A 139 -5.47 -14.08 2.82
N ALA A 140 -5.01 -12.92 2.38
CA ALA A 140 -5.86 -11.90 1.75
C ALA A 140 -6.44 -12.41 0.41
N ALA A 141 -5.62 -13.06 -0.41
CA ALA A 141 -6.06 -13.64 -1.68
C ALA A 141 -7.16 -14.71 -1.51
N ARG A 142 -6.99 -15.62 -0.54
CA ARG A 142 -8.00 -16.65 -0.24
C ARG A 142 -9.33 -16.04 0.19
N LYS A 143 -9.31 -15.07 1.11
CA LYS A 143 -10.54 -14.39 1.57
C LYS A 143 -11.27 -13.68 0.44
N GLU A 144 -10.54 -13.10 -0.51
CA GLU A 144 -11.15 -12.46 -1.66
C GLU A 144 -11.77 -13.50 -2.61
N SER A 145 -11.12 -14.63 -2.83
CA SER A 145 -11.71 -15.76 -3.59
C SER A 145 -13.01 -16.23 -2.93
N ASP A 146 -12.98 -16.51 -1.63
CA ASP A 146 -14.16 -16.97 -0.87
C ASP A 146 -15.32 -15.95 -0.97
N ARG A 147 -15.01 -14.65 -0.89
CA ARG A 147 -16.00 -13.57 -1.05
C ARG A 147 -16.65 -13.60 -2.44
N LEU A 148 -15.85 -13.76 -3.49
CA LEU A 148 -16.35 -13.83 -4.87
C LEU A 148 -17.22 -15.07 -5.09
N ASP A 149 -16.83 -16.22 -4.52
CA ASP A 149 -17.63 -17.44 -4.59
C ASP A 149 -18.97 -17.29 -3.87
N VAL A 150 -19.01 -16.64 -2.71
CA VAL A 150 -20.27 -16.31 -2.02
C VAL A 150 -21.16 -15.39 -2.86
N LEU A 151 -20.60 -14.38 -3.52
CA LEU A 151 -21.36 -13.47 -4.39
C LEU A 151 -21.92 -14.19 -5.62
N ARG A 152 -21.14 -15.09 -6.23
CA ARG A 152 -21.59 -15.96 -7.35
C ARG A 152 -22.72 -16.89 -6.91
N MET A 153 -22.58 -17.57 -5.78
CA MET A 153 -23.64 -18.44 -5.24
C MET A 153 -24.94 -17.68 -4.95
N ARG A 154 -24.85 -16.37 -4.66
CA ARG A 154 -26.02 -15.50 -4.43
C ARG A 154 -26.59 -14.88 -5.71
N GLY A 155 -26.02 -15.17 -6.89
CA GLY A 155 -26.44 -14.56 -8.16
C GLY A 155 -26.19 -13.05 -8.20
N LEU A 156 -25.22 -12.55 -7.42
CA LEU A 156 -24.88 -11.12 -7.37
C LEU A 156 -23.68 -10.77 -8.27
N LEU A 157 -23.15 -11.76 -8.97
CA LEU A 157 -22.14 -11.60 -10.02
C LEU A 157 -22.66 -12.38 -11.23
N ASP A 158 -23.18 -11.65 -12.22
CA ASP A 158 -23.53 -12.19 -13.53
C ASP A 158 -22.26 -12.38 -14.36
N ILE A 159 -22.14 -13.53 -15.03
CA ILE A 159 -21.10 -13.80 -16.05
C ILE A 159 -21.66 -13.42 -17.41
#